data_AF-A0A519LX35-F1
#
_entry.id   AF-A0A519LX35-F1
#
_cell.length_a   1.000
_cell.length_b   1.000
_cell.length_c   1.000
_cell.angle_alpha   90.00
_cell.angle_beta   90.00
_cell.angle_gamma   90.00
#
_symmetry.space_group_name_H-M   'P 1'
#
loop_
_entity.id
_entity.type
_entity.pdbx_description
1 polymer ?
#
loop_
_entity_poly.entity_id
_entity_poly.type
_entity_poly.pdbx_seq_one_letter_code
_entity_poly.pdbx_strand_id
1 'polypeptide(L)' 'HLSAIVAICAGEAGCGPIAQLPFRSRFHWLTARRSAIIQTSPVHTGRCTDAAAALDHIMDRMVRPLPPR' A
#
# COMPACT_ATOMS: atom_id res chain seq x y z
N HIS A 1 -3.20 5.56 -12.14
CA HIS A 1 -2.26 4.44 -11.85
C HIS A 1 -2.41 3.90 -10.44
N LEU A 2 -2.35 4.72 -9.38
CA LEU A 2 -2.45 4.26 -7.97
C LEU A 2 -3.79 3.60 -7.60
N SER A 3 -4.89 3.95 -8.25
CA SER A 3 -6.20 3.31 -8.04
C SER A 3 -6.19 1.80 -8.28
N ALA A 4 -5.31 1.30 -9.16
CA ALA A 4 -5.14 -0.12 -9.40
C ALA A 4 -4.60 -0.87 -8.16
N ILE A 5 -3.76 -0.23 -7.33
CA ILE A 5 -3.29 -0.84 -6.08
C ILE A 5 -4.46 -1.09 -5.13
N VAL A 6 -5.37 -0.13 -5.01
CA VAL A 6 -6.55 -0.26 -4.14
C VAL A 6 -7.44 -1.41 -4.61
N ALA A 7 -7.73 -1.48 -5.91
CA ALA A 7 -8.55 -2.53 -6.49
C ALA A 7 -7.88 -3.92 -6.41
N ILE A 8 -6.54 -4.01 -6.54
CA ILE A 8 -5.78 -5.25 -6.31
C ILE A 8 -5.86 -5.68 -4.84
N CYS A 9 -5.74 -4.75 -3.89
CA CYS A 9 -5.91 -5.06 -2.46
C CYS A 9 -7.31 -5.64 -2.19
N ALA A 10 -8.34 -4.98 -2.72
CA ALA A 10 -9.74 -5.40 -2.59
C ALA A 10 -10.04 -6.73 -3.31
N GLY A 11 -9.25 -7.09 -4.33
CA GLY A 11 -9.45 -8.30 -5.12
C GLY A 11 -10.61 -8.18 -6.11
N GLU A 12 -10.83 -6.98 -6.65
CA GLU A 12 -11.97 -6.69 -7.52
C GLU A 12 -11.98 -7.53 -8.81
N ALA A 13 -13.13 -8.16 -9.09
CA ALA A 13 -13.42 -8.90 -10.31
C ALA A 13 -13.43 -7.95 -11.52
N GLY A 14 -12.28 -7.80 -12.18
CA GLY A 14 -12.09 -6.87 -13.30
C GLY A 14 -10.77 -6.12 -13.26
N CYS A 15 -10.06 -6.10 -12.12
CA CYS A 15 -8.77 -5.44 -11.99
C CYS A 15 -7.58 -6.32 -12.43
N GLY A 16 -7.80 -7.12 -13.49
CA GLY A 16 -6.78 -7.99 -14.07
C GLY A 16 -6.39 -9.21 -13.20
N PRO A 17 -5.42 -10.01 -13.67
CA PRO A 17 -5.11 -11.31 -13.08
C PRO A 17 -4.50 -11.21 -11.67
N ILE A 18 -3.80 -10.13 -11.34
CA ILE A 18 -3.19 -9.96 -10.01
C ILE A 18 -4.28 -9.81 -8.94
N ALA A 19 -5.36 -9.08 -9.21
CA ALA A 19 -6.48 -8.93 -8.28
C ALA A 19 -7.20 -10.27 -8.00
N GLN A 20 -7.13 -11.23 -8.92
CA GLN A 20 -7.74 -12.56 -8.77
C GLN A 20 -6.89 -13.55 -7.98
N LEU A 21 -5.63 -13.22 -7.67
CA LEU A 21 -4.78 -14.10 -6.87
C LEU A 21 -5.31 -14.20 -5.42
N PRO A 22 -5.01 -15.29 -4.70
CA PRO A 22 -5.26 -15.36 -3.25
C PRO A 22 -4.62 -14.19 -2.51
N PHE A 23 -5.23 -13.75 -1.40
CA PHE A 23 -4.81 -12.57 -0.64
C PHE A 23 -3.29 -12.50 -0.38
N ARG A 24 -2.69 -13.60 0.08
CA ARG A 24 -1.25 -13.69 0.36
C ARG A 24 -0.38 -13.41 -0.87
N SER A 25 -0.80 -13.91 -2.03
CA SER A 25 -0.07 -13.73 -3.29
C SER A 25 -0.20 -12.30 -3.81
N ARG A 26 -1.34 -11.64 -3.60
CA ARG A 26 -1.51 -10.20 -3.90
C ARG A 26 -0.57 -9.35 -3.06
N PHE A 27 -0.53 -9.62 -1.75
CA PHE A 27 0.38 -8.93 -0.84
C PHE A 27 1.86 -9.14 -1.21
N HIS A 28 2.23 -10.37 -1.56
CA HIS A 28 3.60 -10.66 -1.98
C HIS A 28 3.98 -9.93 -3.28
N TRP A 29 3.04 -9.82 -4.23
CA TRP A 29 3.24 -9.05 -5.45
C TRP A 29 3.41 -7.56 -5.16
N LEU A 30 2.54 -6.98 -4.31
CA LEU A 30 2.59 -5.57 -3.92
C LEU A 30 3.91 -5.19 -3.24
N THR A 31 4.49 -6.11 -2.47
CA THR A 31 5.70 -5.90 -1.67
C THR A 31 6.98 -6.36 -2.39
N ALA A 32 6.90 -6.63 -3.69
CA ALA A 32 8.03 -7.07 -4.50
C ALA A 32 9.13 -5.98 -4.54
N ARG A 33 10.30 -6.29 -3.96
CA ARG A 33 11.41 -5.32 -3.81
C ARG A 33 11.95 -4.72 -5.11
N ARG A 34 11.70 -5.36 -6.25
CA ARG A 34 12.20 -4.95 -7.58
C ARG A 34 11.07 -4.65 -8.56
N SER A 35 9.96 -4.11 -8.05
CA SER A 35 8.89 -3.62 -8.91
C SER A 35 9.37 -2.46 -9.76
N ALA A 36 9.21 -2.56 -11.08
CA ALA A 36 9.56 -1.50 -12.03
C ALA A 36 8.47 -0.43 -12.18
N ILE A 37 7.29 -0.63 -11.56
CA ILE A 37 6.14 0.28 -11.66
C ILE A 37 6.01 1.13 -10.39
N ILE A 38 5.93 0.50 -9.22
CA ILE A 38 5.82 1.17 -7.92
C ILE A 38 6.78 0.51 -6.94
N GLN A 39 7.73 1.28 -6.44
CA GLN A 39 8.65 0.84 -5.38
C GLN A 39 8.01 1.16 -4.01
N THR A 40 7.44 0.16 -3.35
CA THR A 40 6.88 0.33 -2.01
C THR A 40 7.99 0.43 -0.95
N SER A 41 7.68 1.02 0.20
CA SER A 41 8.54 0.94 1.38
C SER A 41 8.74 -0.51 1.83
N PRO A 42 9.72 -0.79 2.70
CA PRO A 42 9.78 -2.06 3.43
C PRO A 42 8.45 -2.41 4.08
N VAL A 43 8.18 -3.71 4.22
CA VAL A 43 7.02 -4.19 4.97
C VAL A 43 7.26 -3.93 6.45
N HIS A 44 6.37 -3.16 7.06
CA HIS A 44 6.37 -2.93 8.50
C HIS A 44 5.27 -3.79 9.10
N THR A 45 5.67 -4.75 9.93
CA THR A 45 4.74 -5.59 10.70
C THR A 45 4.44 -4.90 12.04
N GLY A 46 3.18 -4.80 12.39
CA GLY A 46 2.75 -4.19 13.66
C GLY A 46 1.25 -4.38 13.84
N ARG A 47 0.79 -4.41 15.09
CA ARG A 47 -0.66 -4.38 15.38
C ARG A 47 -1.09 -2.92 15.32
N CYS A 48 -2.04 -2.63 14.44
CA CYS A 48 -2.64 -1.33 14.30
C CYS A 48 -4.11 -1.46 14.67
N THR A 49 -4.57 -0.66 15.64
CA THR A 49 -5.97 -0.63 16.06
C THR A 49 -6.79 0.34 15.21
N ASP A 50 -6.15 1.33 14.61
CA ASP A 50 -6.74 2.32 13.72
C ASP A 50 -5.78 2.65 12.57
N ALA A 51 -6.04 2.05 11.41
CA ALA A 51 -5.19 2.19 10.23
C ALA A 51 -5.19 3.61 9.65
N ALA A 52 -6.30 4.34 9.77
CA ALA A 52 -6.41 5.69 9.24
C ALA A 52 -5.53 6.64 10.05
N ALA A 53 -5.63 6.60 11.38
CA ALA A 53 -4.82 7.40 12.28
C ALA A 53 -3.31 7.13 12.14
N ALA A 54 -2.94 5.85 12.00
CA ALA A 54 -1.54 5.47 11.80
C ALA A 54 -0.97 5.98 10.47
N LEU A 55 -1.77 5.95 9.39
CA LEU A 55 -1.37 6.47 8.10
C LEU A 55 -1.18 7.99 8.15
N ASP A 56 -2.12 8.73 8.73
CA ASP A 56 -2.01 10.18 8.85
C ASP A 56 -0.76 10.59 9.64
N HIS A 57 -0.48 9.92 10.76
CA HIS A 57 0.73 10.15 11.55
C HIS A 57 2.01 9.95 10.71
N ILE A 58 2.09 8.86 9.96
CA ILE A 58 3.24 8.57 9.09
C ILE A 58 3.39 9.63 7.99
N MET A 59 2.29 10.04 7.36
CA MET A 59 2.30 11.05 6.32
C MET A 59 2.79 12.40 6.86
N ASP A 60 2.34 12.82 8.04
CA ASP A 60 2.81 14.05 8.70
C ASP A 60 4.28 13.99 9.07
N ARG A 61 4.78 12.82 9.49
CA ARG A 61 6.16 12.66 9.96
C ARG A 61 7.18 12.50 8.84
N MET A 62 6.81 11.91 7.72
CA MET A 62 7.77 11.45 6.71
C MET A 62 7.56 12.03 5.31
N VAL A 63 6.41 12.64 5.01
CA VAL A 63 6.05 13.02 3.64
C VAL A 63 5.58 14.47 3.53
N ARG A 64 4.67 14.91 4.39
CA ARG A 64 4.07 16.25 4.33
C ARG A 64 5.09 17.31 4.76
N PRO A 65 5.06 18.52 4.17
CA PRO A 65 5.95 19.61 4.56
C PRO A 65 5.66 20.08 5.98
N LEU A 66 6.72 20.46 6.70
CA LEU A 66 6.57 21.11 8.01
C LEU A 66 5.83 22.44 7.82
N PRO A 67 4.97 22.83 8.78
CA PRO A 67 4.32 24.13 8.73
C PRO A 67 5.38 25.24 8.68
N PRO A 68 5.14 26.31 7.90
CA PRO A 68 6.02 27.46 7.88
C PRO A 68 6.13 28.03 9.30
N ARG A 69 7.34 28.49 9.65
CA ARG A 69 7.60 29.15 10.93
C ARG A 69 6.82 30.45 11.06
#